data_AF-A0AA38N542-F1
#
_entry.id   AF-A0AA38N542-F1
#
_cell.length_a   1.000
_cell.length_b   1.000
_cell.length_c   1.000
_cell.angle_alpha   90.00
_cell.angle_beta   90.00
_cell.angle_gamma   90.00
#
_symmetry.space_group_name_H-M   'P 1'
#
loop_
_entity.id
_entity.type
_entity.pdbx_description
1 polymer ?
#
loop_
_entity_poly.entity_id
_entity_poly.type
_entity_poly.pdbx_seq_one_letter_code
_entity_poly.pdbx_strand_id
1 'polypeptide(L)'
;IASAFGIEVEGEASRRSISRIVKEGGNASKLQIVESLKNAKGVTISGDGTTHKNETYETKHAAVIDESNSKLQFFLGLKMATNHTSEEQLDGWIETVEDLFHLSFESGLCTKDDARIFWNLVTGFHSDHAADQKKLFHLLKEWKKKSDRDVRGENAVSRLNDLEYASLVVQGALALVQNEGSLAWEALPLEEQNRKIEGMKKQLVRDIGEAEFNKLSDAEKAEVDFFLWAGCCMHKEMNAFKGGCIGLDSFWKEHPHLTPPLQLPNRDNAATIKQAQGTEAAEHAIARTERGAVKVASLAGAVFRHKDRKRGQQDTLRFFFDSKLGFVISFPDTSNTRFQSHAEACAVMITYLDLFIEFLTYVKENKGSGMLNHMEQNVFNGLQDIPTRHEICTITLYWLAISIPYMREIRGIHAKEDNILRLGEFHHRLIAFINELIAEPERLVGPNASYKKGSFDGLPWGRPESFYAVQQQAPHLPHLQDTLVYFLKQSRIHWVRFGADVMDNPALDHATEEQIDRAWMEKTNDLNEADFGTFRQTSKQSPTISIPQYNARKMFKFNDTSAFLHSLSPDLRRWLRKVTRSQDASGSNHQEKIQLAHYRENVAEERI
;
A
#
# COMPACT_ATOMS: atom_id res chain seq x y z
N ILE A 1 29.56 -11.21 -27.98
CA ILE A 1 29.37 -12.68 -27.87
C ILE A 1 29.55 -13.35 -29.23
N ALA A 2 28.66 -13.17 -30.22
CA ALA A 2 28.82 -13.79 -31.56
C ALA A 2 30.16 -13.43 -32.27
N SER A 3 30.57 -12.16 -32.21
CA SER A 3 31.88 -11.71 -32.71
C SER A 3 33.07 -12.39 -32.01
N ALA A 4 32.92 -12.78 -30.73
CA ALA A 4 33.97 -13.52 -30.01
C ALA A 4 34.09 -14.99 -30.48
N PHE A 5 33.10 -15.51 -31.21
CA PHE A 5 33.12 -16.84 -31.83
C PHE A 5 33.38 -16.79 -33.35
N GLY A 6 33.79 -15.63 -33.89
CA GLY A 6 34.00 -15.47 -35.34
C GLY A 6 32.73 -15.55 -36.18
N ILE A 7 31.56 -15.40 -35.55
CA ILE A 7 30.26 -15.38 -36.23
C ILE A 7 29.92 -13.92 -36.56
N GLU A 8 29.85 -13.62 -37.86
CA GLU A 8 29.34 -12.36 -38.38
C GLU A 8 27.81 -12.35 -38.24
N VAL A 9 27.27 -11.39 -37.49
CA VAL A 9 25.82 -11.22 -37.33
C VAL A 9 25.37 -10.14 -38.30
N GLU A 10 24.60 -10.52 -39.31
CA GLU A 10 24.04 -9.58 -40.28
C GLU A 10 22.69 -9.03 -39.77
N GLY A 11 22.60 -7.71 -39.63
CA GLY A 11 21.39 -7.00 -39.23
C GLY A 11 21.12 -6.91 -37.72
N GLU A 12 20.01 -6.27 -37.36
CA GLU A 12 19.54 -6.10 -35.97
C GLU A 12 18.17 -6.76 -35.77
N ALA A 13 17.92 -7.27 -34.56
CA ALA A 13 16.60 -7.79 -34.20
C ALA A 13 15.56 -6.67 -34.28
N SER A 14 14.48 -6.87 -35.05
CA SER A 14 13.44 -5.84 -35.20
C SER A 14 12.76 -5.52 -33.86
N ARG A 15 12.27 -4.27 -33.71
CA ARG A 15 11.54 -3.82 -32.50
C ARG A 15 10.38 -4.76 -32.14
N ARG A 16 9.67 -5.28 -33.15
CA ARG A 16 8.58 -6.26 -32.97
C ARG A 16 9.10 -7.57 -32.40
N SER A 17 10.23 -8.08 -32.89
CA SER A 17 10.85 -9.31 -32.38
C SER A 17 11.32 -9.14 -30.94
N ILE A 18 11.99 -8.03 -30.62
CA ILE A 18 12.42 -7.71 -29.26
C ILE A 18 11.21 -7.65 -28.30
N SER A 19 10.12 -6.99 -28.71
CA SER A 19 8.88 -6.92 -27.91
C SER A 19 8.33 -8.32 -27.61
N ARG A 20 8.32 -9.21 -28.60
CA ARG A 20 7.84 -10.59 -28.44
C ARG A 20 8.73 -11.42 -27.53
N ILE A 21 10.05 -11.35 -27.71
CA ILE A 21 11.03 -12.04 -26.85
C ILE A 21 10.85 -11.62 -25.38
N VAL A 22 10.63 -10.33 -25.13
CA VAL A 22 10.34 -9.83 -23.78
C VAL A 22 9.04 -10.42 -23.23
N LYS A 23 7.96 -10.42 -24.01
CA LYS A 23 6.65 -10.97 -23.60
C LYS A 23 6.69 -12.49 -23.38
N GLU A 24 7.54 -13.22 -24.10
CA GLU A 24 7.78 -14.65 -23.88
C GLU A 24 8.31 -14.89 -22.46
N GLY A 25 9.23 -14.06 -21.98
CA GLY A 25 9.70 -14.09 -20.60
C GLY A 25 8.58 -13.81 -19.58
N GLY A 26 7.64 -12.91 -19.90
CA GLY A 26 6.46 -12.67 -19.08
C GLY A 26 5.55 -13.88 -18.96
N ASN A 27 5.23 -14.54 -20.08
CA ASN A 27 4.43 -15.77 -20.06
C ASN A 27 5.17 -16.91 -19.33
N ALA A 28 6.50 -17.03 -19.49
CA ALA A 28 7.28 -17.97 -18.68
C ALA A 28 7.17 -17.68 -17.18
N SER A 29 7.14 -16.40 -16.79
CA SER A 29 6.98 -16.00 -15.39
C SER A 29 5.61 -16.41 -14.83
N LYS A 30 4.56 -16.34 -15.67
CA LYS A 30 3.21 -16.82 -15.34
C LYS A 30 3.15 -18.34 -15.16
N LEU A 31 3.86 -19.09 -16.00
CA LEU A 31 3.97 -20.55 -15.83
C LEU A 31 4.76 -20.92 -14.57
N GLN A 32 5.82 -20.16 -14.26
CA GLN A 32 6.69 -20.40 -13.11
C GLN A 32 5.94 -20.37 -11.79
N ILE A 33 5.02 -19.41 -11.61
CA ILE A 33 4.24 -19.34 -10.37
C ILE A 33 3.34 -20.56 -10.22
N VAL A 34 2.61 -20.98 -11.26
CA VAL A 34 1.74 -22.16 -11.17
C VAL A 34 2.55 -23.43 -10.91
N GLU A 35 3.74 -23.55 -11.50
CA GLU A 35 4.66 -24.65 -11.21
C GLU A 35 5.08 -24.67 -9.72
N SER A 36 5.35 -23.50 -9.15
CA SER A 36 5.75 -23.38 -7.74
C SER A 36 4.65 -23.80 -6.75
N LEU A 37 3.38 -23.74 -7.14
CA LEU A 37 2.25 -24.15 -6.29
C LEU A 37 2.23 -25.67 -6.03
N LYS A 38 2.89 -26.48 -6.84
CA LYS A 38 2.91 -27.96 -6.69
C LYS A 38 3.52 -28.41 -5.37
N ASN A 39 4.48 -27.65 -4.83
CA ASN A 39 5.18 -27.94 -3.58
C ASN A 39 4.84 -26.90 -2.49
N ALA A 40 3.78 -26.12 -2.68
CA ALA A 40 3.41 -25.06 -1.78
C ALA A 40 2.55 -25.60 -0.63
N LYS A 41 2.83 -25.14 0.59
CA LYS A 41 1.97 -25.35 1.76
C LYS A 41 1.16 -24.11 2.13
N GLY A 42 1.52 -22.95 1.58
CA GLY A 42 0.80 -21.70 1.79
C GLY A 42 1.14 -20.67 0.72
N VAL A 43 0.18 -19.78 0.48
CA VAL A 43 0.36 -18.61 -0.38
C VAL A 43 -0.14 -17.39 0.37
N THR A 44 0.65 -16.34 0.41
CA THR A 44 0.17 -15.03 0.85
C THR A 44 0.12 -14.08 -0.32
N ILE A 45 -0.90 -13.24 -0.34
CA ILE A 45 -1.12 -12.26 -1.41
C ILE A 45 -0.99 -10.85 -0.87
N SER A 46 -0.51 -9.95 -1.71
CA SER A 46 -0.44 -8.53 -1.40
C SER A 46 -0.78 -7.70 -2.62
N GLY A 47 -1.57 -6.66 -2.43
CA GLY A 47 -1.97 -5.76 -3.50
C GLY A 47 -2.08 -4.34 -3.00
N ASP A 48 -1.97 -3.40 -3.94
CA ASP A 48 -2.14 -1.98 -3.68
C ASP A 48 -2.72 -1.29 -4.92
N GLY A 49 -3.43 -0.19 -4.70
CA GLY A 49 -4.06 0.61 -5.73
C GLY A 49 -3.56 2.06 -5.70
N THR A 50 -3.16 2.60 -6.86
CA THR A 50 -2.86 4.03 -6.98
C THR A 50 -3.35 4.62 -8.28
N THR A 51 -3.49 5.94 -8.31
CA THR A 51 -3.77 6.68 -9.53
C THR A 51 -2.48 7.18 -10.19
N HIS A 52 -2.38 7.07 -11.51
CA HIS A 52 -1.36 7.74 -12.30
C HIS A 52 -1.98 8.41 -13.52
N LYS A 53 -1.87 9.75 -13.61
CA LYS A 53 -2.48 10.57 -14.68
C LYS A 53 -3.99 10.30 -14.84
N ASN A 54 -4.70 10.27 -13.72
CA ASN A 54 -6.15 10.01 -13.63
C ASN A 54 -6.59 8.59 -14.03
N GLU A 55 -5.66 7.68 -14.30
CA GLU A 55 -5.94 6.26 -14.46
C GLU A 55 -5.64 5.50 -13.18
N THR A 56 -6.52 4.56 -12.83
CA THR A 56 -6.36 3.66 -11.71
C THR A 56 -5.50 2.46 -12.10
N TYR A 57 -4.50 2.16 -11.28
CA TYR A 57 -3.65 1.00 -11.42
C TYR A 57 -3.58 0.20 -10.13
N GLU A 58 -3.48 -1.11 -10.28
CA GLU A 58 -3.30 -2.06 -9.19
C GLU A 58 -2.05 -2.90 -9.41
N THR A 59 -1.26 -3.09 -8.37
CA THR A 59 -0.15 -4.03 -8.34
C THR A 59 -0.55 -5.26 -7.55
N LYS A 60 -0.05 -6.42 -7.97
CA LYS A 60 -0.35 -7.71 -7.34
C LYS A 60 0.94 -8.50 -7.13
N HIS A 61 1.12 -9.01 -5.91
CA HIS A 61 2.22 -9.87 -5.50
C HIS A 61 1.70 -11.11 -4.79
N ALA A 62 2.42 -12.22 -4.93
CA ALA A 62 2.20 -13.42 -4.13
C ALA A 62 3.53 -13.93 -3.57
N ALA A 63 3.52 -14.36 -2.31
CA ALA A 63 4.60 -15.18 -1.75
C ALA A 63 4.12 -16.62 -1.65
N VAL A 64 4.87 -17.54 -2.25
CA VAL A 64 4.63 -18.98 -2.17
C VAL A 64 5.59 -19.53 -1.12
N ILE A 65 5.03 -20.20 -0.10
CA ILE A 65 5.77 -20.85 0.98
C ILE A 65 5.79 -22.34 0.66
N ASP A 66 6.99 -22.88 0.44
CA ASP A 66 7.16 -24.31 0.16
C ASP A 66 7.25 -25.17 1.43
N GLU A 67 7.28 -26.49 1.26
CA GLU A 67 7.41 -27.45 2.37
C GLU A 67 8.65 -27.23 3.25
N SER A 68 9.72 -26.63 2.69
CA SER A 68 10.96 -26.31 3.41
C SER A 68 10.94 -24.95 4.11
N ASN A 69 9.80 -24.25 4.12
CA ASN A 69 9.67 -22.85 4.56
C ASN A 69 10.46 -21.84 3.72
N SER A 70 10.85 -22.21 2.50
CA SER A 70 11.41 -21.25 1.55
C SER A 70 10.30 -20.32 1.04
N LYS A 71 10.63 -19.03 0.91
CA LYS A 71 9.70 -17.96 0.54
C LYS A 71 10.02 -17.50 -0.87
N LEU A 72 9.19 -17.87 -1.83
CA LEU A 72 9.33 -17.46 -3.23
C LEU A 72 8.36 -16.31 -3.51
N GLN A 73 8.89 -15.11 -3.74
CA GLN A 73 8.08 -13.93 -4.05
C GLN A 73 7.90 -13.74 -5.56
N PHE A 74 6.68 -13.42 -5.96
CA PHE A 74 6.29 -13.22 -7.34
C PHE A 74 5.55 -11.90 -7.52
N PHE A 75 6.01 -11.09 -8.45
CA PHE A 75 5.21 -10.02 -9.04
C PHE A 75 4.27 -10.63 -10.08
N LEU A 76 2.98 -10.38 -9.94
CA LEU A 76 1.93 -10.93 -10.83
C LEU A 76 1.53 -9.96 -11.94
N GLY A 77 1.97 -8.72 -11.84
CA GLY A 77 1.71 -7.68 -12.82
C GLY A 77 1.06 -6.45 -12.22
N LEU A 78 1.07 -5.40 -13.04
CA LEU A 78 0.32 -4.18 -12.84
C LEU A 78 -0.86 -4.20 -13.81
N LYS A 79 -2.06 -3.89 -13.32
CA LYS A 79 -3.30 -3.88 -14.10
C LYS A 79 -4.00 -2.54 -13.98
N MET A 80 -4.71 -2.10 -15.03
CA MET A 80 -5.63 -0.98 -14.91
C MET A 80 -6.96 -1.48 -14.38
N ALA A 81 -7.58 -0.75 -13.46
CA ALA A 81 -8.93 -1.05 -13.01
C ALA A 81 -9.86 0.13 -13.31
N THR A 82 -11.16 -0.17 -13.48
CA THR A 82 -12.16 0.86 -13.80
C THR A 82 -12.40 1.80 -12.61
N ASN A 83 -12.27 1.27 -11.39
CA ASN A 83 -12.38 1.99 -10.13
C ASN A 83 -11.50 1.34 -9.04
N HIS A 84 -11.59 1.84 -7.80
CA HIS A 84 -10.83 1.35 -6.64
C HIS A 84 -11.73 0.66 -5.60
N THR A 85 -12.87 0.09 -6.01
CA THR A 85 -13.75 -0.61 -5.06
C THR A 85 -13.19 -1.99 -4.70
N SER A 86 -13.54 -2.48 -3.52
CA SER A 86 -13.10 -3.81 -3.05
C SER A 86 -13.59 -4.94 -3.95
N GLU A 87 -14.77 -4.79 -4.54
CA GLU A 87 -15.35 -5.74 -5.50
C GLU A 87 -14.53 -5.80 -6.79
N GLU A 88 -14.24 -4.65 -7.40
CA GLU A 88 -13.41 -4.57 -8.60
C GLU A 88 -11.99 -5.13 -8.35
N GLN A 89 -11.45 -4.89 -7.16
CA GLN A 89 -10.16 -5.46 -6.75
C GLN A 89 -10.22 -6.99 -6.63
N LEU A 90 -11.29 -7.55 -6.06
CA LEU A 90 -11.51 -8.99 -5.99
C LEU A 90 -11.58 -9.59 -7.40
N ASP A 91 -12.40 -9.01 -8.28
CA ASP A 91 -12.55 -9.49 -9.67
C ASP A 91 -11.21 -9.41 -10.41
N GLY A 92 -10.46 -8.32 -10.20
CA GLY A 92 -9.11 -8.16 -10.73
C GLY A 92 -8.13 -9.24 -10.23
N TRP A 93 -8.30 -9.74 -9.00
CA TRP A 93 -7.53 -10.88 -8.48
C TRP A 93 -7.97 -12.20 -9.09
N ILE A 94 -9.28 -12.46 -9.16
CA ILE A 94 -9.84 -13.68 -9.74
C ILE A 94 -9.37 -13.83 -11.18
N GLU A 95 -9.56 -12.82 -12.01
CA GLU A 95 -9.16 -12.84 -13.43
C GLU A 95 -7.64 -13.04 -13.58
N THR A 96 -6.83 -12.42 -12.71
CA THR A 96 -5.38 -12.59 -12.74
C THR A 96 -5.00 -14.05 -12.49
N VAL A 97 -5.62 -14.72 -11.51
CA VAL A 97 -5.30 -16.12 -11.17
C VAL A 97 -5.86 -17.06 -12.23
N GLU A 98 -7.06 -16.82 -12.75
CA GLU A 98 -7.65 -17.59 -13.86
C GLU A 98 -6.76 -17.54 -15.11
N ASP A 99 -6.24 -16.37 -15.47
CA ASP A 99 -5.27 -16.21 -16.57
C ASP A 99 -3.99 -17.03 -16.38
N LEU A 100 -3.50 -17.15 -15.14
CA LEU A 100 -2.31 -17.95 -14.83
C LEU A 100 -2.57 -19.45 -15.03
N PHE A 101 -3.71 -19.92 -14.54
CA PHE A 101 -4.10 -21.33 -14.66
C PHE A 101 -4.46 -21.71 -16.09
N HIS A 102 -5.19 -20.85 -16.80
CA HIS A 102 -5.55 -21.08 -18.18
C HIS A 102 -4.30 -21.23 -19.07
N LEU A 103 -3.35 -20.30 -18.95
CA LEU A 103 -2.08 -20.39 -19.68
C LEU A 103 -1.30 -21.66 -19.32
N SER A 104 -1.30 -22.05 -18.05
CA SER A 104 -0.60 -23.25 -17.58
C SER A 104 -1.24 -24.53 -18.07
N PHE A 105 -2.56 -24.57 -18.17
CA PHE A 105 -3.33 -25.68 -18.71
C PHE A 105 -3.08 -25.85 -20.20
N GLU A 106 -3.18 -24.77 -20.99
CA GLU A 106 -2.88 -24.82 -22.43
C GLU A 106 -1.43 -25.23 -22.72
N SER A 107 -0.51 -24.96 -21.78
CA SER A 107 0.89 -25.36 -21.88
C SER A 107 1.14 -26.84 -21.59
N GLY A 108 0.18 -27.52 -20.95
CA GLY A 108 0.30 -28.90 -20.47
C GLY A 108 1.06 -29.05 -19.14
N LEU A 109 1.39 -27.95 -18.45
CA LEU A 109 2.05 -27.99 -17.13
C LEU A 109 1.11 -28.39 -15.99
N CYS A 110 -0.17 -28.11 -16.13
CA CYS A 110 -1.22 -28.60 -15.24
C CYS A 110 -2.27 -29.38 -16.04
N THR A 111 -2.90 -30.35 -15.38
CA THR A 111 -3.88 -31.25 -16.00
C THR A 111 -5.31 -30.69 -15.99
N LYS A 112 -5.53 -29.63 -15.21
CA LYS A 112 -6.83 -28.96 -15.06
C LYS A 112 -6.62 -27.46 -15.12
N ASP A 113 -7.54 -26.79 -15.78
CA ASP A 113 -7.70 -25.34 -15.74
C ASP A 113 -8.56 -24.97 -14.51
N ASP A 114 -7.92 -24.95 -13.33
CA ASP A 114 -8.64 -24.76 -12.06
C ASP A 114 -7.89 -23.82 -11.10
N ALA A 115 -8.21 -22.53 -11.18
CA ALA A 115 -7.68 -21.47 -10.32
C ALA A 115 -8.00 -21.67 -8.83
N ARG A 116 -8.97 -22.51 -8.45
CA ARG A 116 -9.32 -22.76 -7.04
C ARG A 116 -8.20 -23.47 -6.29
N ILE A 117 -7.28 -24.13 -7.00
CA ILE A 117 -6.04 -24.68 -6.41
C ILE A 117 -5.25 -23.58 -5.71
N PHE A 118 -5.10 -22.41 -6.35
CA PHE A 118 -4.42 -21.26 -5.74
C PHE A 118 -5.20 -20.76 -4.53
N TRP A 119 -6.50 -20.51 -4.67
CA TRP A 119 -7.33 -19.96 -3.59
C TRP A 119 -7.38 -20.87 -2.34
N ASN A 120 -7.36 -22.18 -2.54
CA ASN A 120 -7.30 -23.14 -1.43
C ASN A 120 -5.95 -23.13 -0.71
N LEU A 121 -4.86 -22.75 -1.40
CA LEU A 121 -3.53 -22.56 -0.81
C LEU A 121 -3.34 -21.18 -0.15
N VAL A 122 -4.20 -20.20 -0.42
CA VAL A 122 -4.06 -18.84 0.14
C VAL A 122 -4.33 -18.84 1.65
N THR A 123 -3.39 -18.31 2.43
CA THR A 123 -3.38 -18.32 3.91
C THR A 123 -3.22 -16.93 4.54
N GLY A 124 -2.78 -15.94 3.74
CA GLY A 124 -2.56 -14.58 4.24
C GLY A 124 -2.83 -13.51 3.18
N PHE A 125 -3.27 -12.34 3.63
CA PHE A 125 -3.41 -11.13 2.82
C PHE A 125 -2.76 -9.93 3.51
N HIS A 126 -1.84 -9.27 2.80
CA HIS A 126 -1.12 -8.11 3.29
C HIS A 126 -1.46 -6.87 2.46
N SER A 127 -1.86 -5.78 3.13
CA SER A 127 -2.27 -4.53 2.50
C SER A 127 -2.03 -3.32 3.42
N ASP A 128 -2.45 -2.13 3.00
CA ASP A 128 -2.52 -0.98 3.91
C ASP A 128 -3.71 -1.09 4.89
N HIS A 129 -3.98 -0.04 5.67
CA HIS A 129 -5.07 -0.02 6.64
C HIS A 129 -6.36 0.65 6.11
N ALA A 130 -6.50 0.86 4.81
CA ALA A 130 -7.65 1.52 4.24
C ALA A 130 -8.93 0.68 4.39
N ALA A 131 -10.09 1.34 4.39
CA ALA A 131 -11.38 0.68 4.66
C ALA A 131 -11.78 -0.27 3.53
N ASP A 132 -11.49 0.10 2.29
CA ASP A 132 -11.66 -0.72 1.10
C ASP A 132 -10.76 -1.97 1.14
N GLN A 133 -9.53 -1.87 1.66
CA GLN A 133 -8.65 -3.04 1.81
C GLN A 133 -9.16 -4.02 2.88
N LYS A 134 -9.72 -3.51 3.98
CA LYS A 134 -10.37 -4.37 5.00
C LYS A 134 -11.62 -5.07 4.45
N LYS A 135 -12.42 -4.36 3.65
CA LYS A 135 -13.56 -4.95 2.96
C LYS A 135 -13.10 -6.00 1.93
N LEU A 136 -12.04 -5.73 1.18
CA LEU A 136 -11.44 -6.70 0.25
C LEU A 136 -10.98 -7.97 0.98
N PHE A 137 -10.35 -7.85 2.15
CA PHE A 137 -9.99 -9.03 2.96
C PHE A 137 -11.21 -9.93 3.25
N HIS A 138 -12.34 -9.34 3.65
CA HIS A 138 -13.56 -10.11 3.90
C HIS A 138 -14.08 -10.77 2.62
N LEU A 139 -14.07 -10.07 1.49
CA LEU A 139 -14.48 -10.62 0.20
C LEU A 139 -13.58 -11.78 -0.25
N LEU A 140 -12.26 -11.64 -0.11
CA LEU A 140 -11.29 -12.70 -0.40
C LEU A 140 -11.49 -13.92 0.50
N LYS A 141 -11.80 -13.71 1.79
CA LYS A 141 -12.09 -14.79 2.74
C LYS A 141 -13.31 -15.60 2.31
N GLU A 142 -14.38 -14.92 1.92
CA GLU A 142 -15.60 -15.58 1.44
C GLU A 142 -15.38 -16.25 0.08
N TRP A 143 -14.58 -15.66 -0.80
CA TRP A 143 -14.19 -16.28 -2.06
C TRP A 143 -13.37 -17.56 -1.86
N LYS A 144 -12.41 -17.55 -0.92
CA LYS A 144 -11.64 -18.74 -0.53
C LYS A 144 -12.56 -19.86 -0.04
N LYS A 145 -13.47 -19.56 0.90
CA LYS A 145 -14.43 -20.55 1.40
C LYS A 145 -15.27 -21.13 0.28
N LYS A 146 -15.84 -20.27 -0.56
CA LYS A 146 -16.63 -20.67 -1.72
C LYS A 146 -15.83 -21.60 -2.65
N SER A 147 -14.57 -21.27 -2.93
CA SER A 147 -13.68 -22.07 -3.77
C SER A 147 -13.46 -23.47 -3.20
N ASP A 148 -13.21 -23.60 -1.89
CA ASP A 148 -13.07 -24.91 -1.24
C ASP A 148 -14.39 -25.69 -1.28
N ARG A 149 -15.53 -25.06 -0.94
CA ARG A 149 -16.84 -25.74 -0.94
C ARG A 149 -17.24 -26.21 -2.33
N ASP A 150 -17.02 -25.40 -3.36
CA ASP A 150 -17.31 -25.78 -4.74
C ASP A 150 -16.47 -27.03 -5.14
N VAL A 151 -15.17 -27.06 -4.78
CA VAL A 151 -14.29 -28.23 -5.05
C VAL A 151 -14.74 -29.48 -4.27
N ARG A 152 -15.09 -29.35 -2.98
CA ARG A 152 -15.61 -30.48 -2.19
C ARG A 152 -16.90 -31.03 -2.76
N GLY A 153 -17.80 -30.14 -3.17
CA GLY A 153 -19.07 -30.47 -3.79
C GLY A 153 -18.87 -31.27 -5.07
N GLU A 154 -18.00 -30.80 -5.97
CA GLU A 154 -17.68 -31.49 -7.22
C GLU A 154 -17.09 -32.89 -6.97
N ASN A 155 -16.17 -33.01 -6.01
CA ASN A 155 -15.59 -34.29 -5.63
C ASN A 155 -16.65 -35.25 -5.03
N ALA A 156 -17.60 -34.75 -4.25
CA ALA A 156 -18.71 -35.54 -3.73
C ALA A 156 -19.67 -35.97 -4.83
N VAL A 157 -20.04 -35.06 -5.73
CA VAL A 157 -20.92 -35.35 -6.88
C VAL A 157 -20.28 -36.41 -7.80
N SER A 158 -18.96 -36.35 -8.03
CA SER A 158 -18.28 -37.39 -8.84
C SER A 158 -18.31 -38.80 -8.23
N ARG A 159 -18.69 -38.92 -6.95
CA ARG A 159 -18.83 -40.20 -6.24
C ARG A 159 -20.28 -40.70 -6.24
N LEU A 160 -21.25 -39.87 -6.62
CA LEU A 160 -22.66 -40.25 -6.75
C LEU A 160 -22.88 -41.02 -8.05
N ASN A 161 -23.86 -41.93 -8.06
CA ASN A 161 -24.33 -42.51 -9.31
C ASN A 161 -25.31 -41.57 -10.04
N ASP A 162 -25.52 -41.81 -11.34
CA ASP A 162 -26.36 -40.96 -12.19
C ASP A 162 -27.79 -40.78 -11.66
N LEU A 163 -28.37 -41.81 -11.03
CA LEU A 163 -29.74 -41.75 -10.49
C LEU A 163 -29.80 -40.88 -9.23
N GLU A 164 -28.81 -40.99 -8.34
CA GLU A 164 -28.71 -40.17 -7.14
C GLU A 164 -28.57 -38.69 -7.50
N TYR A 165 -27.66 -38.37 -8.42
CA TYR A 165 -27.46 -36.99 -8.85
C TYR A 165 -28.70 -36.45 -9.60
N ALA A 166 -29.30 -37.24 -10.50
CA ALA A 166 -30.53 -36.85 -11.18
C ALA A 166 -31.67 -36.58 -10.19
N SER A 167 -31.81 -37.38 -9.13
CA SER A 167 -32.81 -37.17 -8.09
C SER A 167 -32.64 -35.82 -7.40
N LEU A 168 -31.40 -35.45 -7.03
CA LEU A 168 -31.10 -34.17 -6.41
C LEU A 168 -31.39 -32.98 -7.35
N VAL A 169 -31.03 -33.11 -8.63
CA VAL A 169 -31.30 -32.06 -9.64
C VAL A 169 -32.80 -31.88 -9.86
N VAL A 170 -33.58 -32.97 -9.92
CA VAL A 170 -35.04 -32.91 -10.04
C VAL A 170 -35.67 -32.24 -8.81
N GLN A 171 -35.23 -32.60 -7.61
CA GLN A 171 -35.71 -31.95 -6.38
C GLN A 171 -35.40 -30.45 -6.37
N GLY A 172 -34.17 -30.06 -6.75
CA GLY A 172 -33.78 -28.66 -6.86
C GLY A 172 -34.59 -27.89 -7.92
N ALA A 173 -34.85 -28.50 -9.08
CA ALA A 173 -35.67 -27.91 -10.12
C ALA A 173 -37.13 -27.73 -9.67
N LEU A 174 -37.72 -28.70 -8.96
CA LEU A 174 -39.07 -28.59 -8.41
C LEU A 174 -39.15 -27.45 -7.38
N ALA A 175 -38.18 -27.34 -6.48
CA ALA A 175 -38.11 -26.25 -5.50
C ALA A 175 -37.96 -24.88 -6.17
N LEU A 176 -37.15 -24.78 -7.22
CA LEU A 176 -36.97 -23.56 -8.00
C LEU A 176 -38.30 -23.11 -8.65
N VAL A 177 -39.01 -24.02 -9.31
CA VAL A 177 -40.33 -23.73 -9.91
C VAL A 177 -41.35 -23.34 -8.85
N GLN A 178 -41.31 -23.98 -7.67
CA GLN A 178 -42.21 -23.67 -6.58
C GLN A 178 -41.97 -22.27 -5.99
N ASN A 179 -40.71 -21.86 -5.84
CA ASN A 179 -40.35 -20.54 -5.30
C ASN A 179 -40.72 -19.39 -6.25
N GLU A 180 -40.58 -19.60 -7.57
CA GLU A 180 -40.98 -18.61 -8.58
C GLU A 180 -42.51 -18.60 -8.80
N GLY A 181 -43.16 -19.74 -8.61
CA GLY A 181 -44.55 -19.99 -8.97
C GLY A 181 -44.68 -20.48 -10.41
N SER A 182 -45.41 -21.58 -10.63
CA SER A 182 -45.43 -22.31 -11.90
C SER A 182 -45.80 -21.45 -13.12
N LEU A 183 -46.80 -20.58 -13.01
CA LEU A 183 -47.20 -19.68 -14.10
C LEU A 183 -46.16 -18.60 -14.40
N ALA A 184 -45.48 -18.08 -13.37
CA ALA A 184 -44.42 -17.10 -13.55
C ALA A 184 -43.18 -17.74 -14.17
N TRP A 185 -42.85 -18.97 -13.76
CA TRP A 185 -41.76 -19.77 -14.35
C TRP A 185 -41.99 -20.04 -15.84
N GLU A 186 -43.18 -20.53 -16.21
CA GLU A 186 -43.53 -20.80 -17.62
C GLU A 186 -43.50 -19.53 -18.48
N ALA A 187 -43.77 -18.36 -17.89
CA ALA A 187 -43.70 -17.07 -18.58
C ALA A 187 -42.27 -16.54 -18.76
N LEU A 188 -41.26 -17.10 -18.08
CA LEU A 188 -39.86 -16.69 -18.27
C LEU A 188 -39.35 -17.13 -19.65
N PRO A 189 -38.54 -16.31 -20.34
CA PRO A 189 -37.81 -16.73 -21.53
C PRO A 189 -36.96 -17.98 -21.25
N LEU A 190 -36.81 -18.86 -22.26
CA LEU A 190 -36.04 -20.11 -22.12
C LEU A 190 -34.59 -19.86 -21.67
N GLU A 191 -33.97 -18.79 -22.14
CA GLU A 191 -32.62 -18.38 -21.73
C GLU A 191 -32.54 -18.09 -20.21
N GLU A 192 -33.57 -17.43 -19.67
CA GLU A 192 -33.66 -17.11 -18.25
C GLU A 192 -33.94 -18.37 -17.40
N GLN A 193 -34.81 -19.27 -17.90
CA GLN A 193 -35.03 -20.57 -17.25
C GLN A 193 -33.73 -21.37 -17.19
N ASN A 194 -32.99 -21.45 -18.30
CA ASN A 194 -31.69 -22.13 -18.35
C ASN A 194 -30.68 -21.49 -17.39
N ARG A 195 -30.61 -20.16 -17.33
CA ARG A 195 -29.74 -19.43 -16.40
C ARG A 195 -30.07 -19.77 -14.94
N LYS A 196 -31.35 -19.79 -14.57
CA LYS A 196 -31.80 -20.15 -13.21
C LYS A 196 -31.53 -21.63 -12.89
N ILE A 197 -31.75 -22.55 -13.83
CA ILE A 197 -31.44 -23.98 -13.65
C ILE A 197 -29.94 -24.19 -13.44
N GLU A 198 -29.08 -23.57 -14.25
CA GLU A 198 -27.63 -23.65 -14.08
C GLU A 198 -27.17 -23.02 -12.77
N GLY A 199 -27.78 -21.90 -12.37
CA GLY A 199 -27.56 -21.29 -11.06
C GLY A 199 -27.92 -22.25 -9.91
N MET A 200 -29.05 -22.93 -10.02
CA MET A 200 -29.49 -23.94 -9.04
C MET A 200 -28.52 -25.12 -8.97
N LYS A 201 -28.07 -25.67 -10.11
CA LYS A 201 -27.10 -26.78 -10.11
C LYS A 201 -25.79 -26.39 -9.42
N LYS A 202 -25.28 -25.19 -9.70
CA LYS A 202 -24.07 -24.67 -9.03
C LYS A 202 -24.29 -24.53 -7.53
N GLN A 203 -25.46 -24.07 -7.11
CA GLN A 203 -25.79 -23.96 -5.68
C GLN A 203 -25.92 -25.35 -5.04
N LEU A 204 -26.56 -26.31 -5.69
CA LEU A 204 -26.67 -27.69 -5.22
C LEU A 204 -25.29 -28.32 -4.98
N VAL A 205 -24.37 -28.17 -5.93
CA VAL A 205 -22.98 -28.64 -5.78
C VAL A 205 -22.33 -28.00 -4.55
N ARG A 206 -22.49 -26.69 -4.36
CA ARG A 206 -21.98 -25.97 -3.18
C ARG A 206 -22.60 -26.47 -1.89
N ASP A 207 -23.91 -26.72 -1.85
CA ASP A 207 -24.61 -27.21 -0.67
C ASP A 207 -24.12 -28.61 -0.27
N ILE A 208 -23.85 -29.48 -1.26
CA ILE A 208 -23.19 -30.78 -1.04
C ILE A 208 -21.77 -30.56 -0.48
N GLY A 209 -21.02 -29.61 -1.04
CA GLY A 209 -19.69 -29.25 -0.55
C GLY A 209 -19.67 -28.72 0.88
N GLU A 210 -20.66 -27.91 1.25
CA GLU A 210 -20.88 -27.43 2.61
C GLU A 210 -21.26 -28.58 3.54
N ALA A 211 -22.08 -29.53 3.09
CA ALA A 211 -22.37 -30.74 3.86
C ALA A 211 -21.11 -31.61 4.07
N GLU A 212 -20.24 -31.74 3.07
CA GLU A 212 -18.95 -32.43 3.21
C GLU A 212 -18.01 -31.70 4.17
N PHE A 213 -17.92 -30.37 4.08
CA PHE A 213 -17.15 -29.57 5.03
C PHE A 213 -17.67 -29.74 6.45
N ASN A 214 -18.99 -29.78 6.64
CA ASN A 214 -19.58 -29.94 7.97
C ASN A 214 -19.27 -31.28 8.65
N LYS A 215 -18.86 -32.30 7.88
CA LYS A 215 -18.39 -33.60 8.40
C LYS A 215 -16.97 -33.55 8.97
N LEU A 216 -16.19 -32.52 8.64
CA LEU A 216 -14.85 -32.34 9.20
C LEU A 216 -14.90 -32.05 10.70
N SER A 217 -13.82 -32.40 11.39
CA SER A 217 -13.60 -31.95 12.77
C SER A 217 -13.41 -30.42 12.83
N ASP A 218 -13.62 -29.82 14.00
CA ASP A 218 -13.45 -28.37 14.17
C ASP A 218 -12.00 -27.91 13.85
N ALA A 219 -11.01 -28.75 14.13
CA ALA A 219 -9.61 -28.48 13.80
C ALA A 219 -9.37 -28.45 12.27
N GLU A 220 -9.92 -29.41 11.54
CA GLU A 220 -9.84 -29.44 10.08
C GLU A 220 -10.61 -28.28 9.45
N LYS A 221 -11.78 -27.92 9.99
CA LYS A 221 -12.54 -26.74 9.56
C LYS A 221 -11.73 -25.46 9.72
N ALA A 222 -11.11 -25.29 10.88
CA ALA A 222 -10.25 -24.14 11.16
C ALA A 222 -9.04 -24.08 10.23
N GLU A 223 -8.44 -25.22 9.90
CA GLU A 223 -7.28 -25.31 9.00
C GLU A 223 -7.63 -24.94 7.55
N VAL A 224 -8.76 -25.43 7.05
CA VAL A 224 -9.26 -25.16 5.69
C VAL A 224 -9.65 -23.69 5.52
N ASP A 225 -10.35 -23.13 6.49
CA ASP A 225 -10.82 -21.74 6.46
C ASP A 225 -9.77 -20.74 6.98
N PHE A 226 -8.55 -21.21 7.31
CA PHE A 226 -7.47 -20.39 7.83
C PHE A 226 -7.06 -19.32 6.82
N PHE A 227 -7.17 -18.06 7.22
CA PHE A 227 -6.81 -16.91 6.41
C PHE A 227 -6.63 -15.69 7.32
N LEU A 228 -5.39 -15.17 7.36
CA LEU A 228 -5.01 -14.03 8.19
C LEU A 228 -4.85 -12.75 7.36
N TRP A 229 -5.02 -11.61 8.02
CA TRP A 229 -4.72 -10.30 7.47
C TRP A 229 -3.75 -9.56 8.37
N ALA A 230 -2.81 -8.85 7.75
CA ALA A 230 -1.94 -7.92 8.44
C ALA A 230 -1.79 -6.63 7.63
N GLY A 231 -1.87 -5.50 8.34
CA GLY A 231 -1.71 -4.18 7.75
C GLY A 231 -0.28 -3.67 7.83
N CYS A 232 0.17 -2.98 6.79
CA CYS A 232 1.52 -2.45 6.63
C CYS A 232 2.01 -1.62 7.84
N CYS A 233 3.18 -1.97 8.40
CA CYS A 233 3.79 -1.28 9.54
C CYS A 233 4.08 0.21 9.30
N MET A 234 4.30 0.62 8.05
CA MET A 234 4.53 2.03 7.71
C MET A 234 3.27 2.88 7.85
N HIS A 235 2.13 2.29 7.53
CA HIS A 235 0.83 2.93 7.70
C HIS A 235 0.44 2.99 9.18
N LYS A 236 0.86 2.01 10.01
CA LYS A 236 0.72 2.08 11.48
C LYS A 236 1.42 3.32 12.04
N GLU A 237 2.70 3.50 11.71
CA GLU A 237 3.48 4.67 12.16
C GLU A 237 2.91 5.99 11.63
N MET A 238 2.58 6.05 10.34
CA MET A 238 1.99 7.26 9.74
C MET A 238 0.66 7.64 10.41
N ASN A 239 -0.21 6.67 10.69
CA ASN A 239 -1.49 6.94 11.33
C ASN A 239 -1.32 7.29 12.81
N ALA A 240 -0.31 6.73 13.49
CA ALA A 240 0.05 7.14 14.84
C ALA A 240 0.59 8.58 14.90
N PHE A 241 1.45 8.95 13.94
CA PHE A 241 1.92 10.32 13.77
C PHE A 241 0.76 11.30 13.55
N LYS A 242 -0.18 10.97 12.64
CA LYS A 242 -1.40 11.76 12.43
C LYS A 242 -2.22 11.88 13.72
N GLY A 243 -2.34 10.80 14.49
CA GLY A 243 -2.95 10.82 15.82
C GLY A 243 -2.27 11.83 16.73
N GLY A 244 -0.94 11.85 16.78
CA GLY A 244 -0.20 12.84 17.56
C GLY A 244 -0.47 14.29 17.14
N CYS A 245 -0.60 14.57 15.84
CA CYS A 245 -1.00 15.90 15.35
C CYS A 245 -2.42 16.29 15.81
N ILE A 246 -3.37 15.36 15.86
CA ILE A 246 -4.68 15.59 16.48
C ILE A 246 -4.53 15.96 17.96
N GLY A 247 -3.54 15.39 18.65
CA GLY A 247 -3.19 15.76 20.02
C GLY A 247 -2.76 17.22 20.16
N LEU A 248 -1.94 17.72 19.25
CA LEU A 248 -1.54 19.14 19.23
C LEU A 248 -2.75 20.05 19.03
N ASP A 249 -3.62 19.73 18.05
CA ASP A 249 -4.84 20.49 17.83
C ASP A 249 -5.75 20.49 19.09
N SER A 250 -5.82 19.37 19.79
CA SER A 250 -6.61 19.23 21.03
C SER A 250 -6.03 20.07 22.16
N PHE A 251 -4.70 20.08 22.34
CA PHE A 251 -4.03 20.90 23.32
C PHE A 251 -4.42 22.38 23.17
N TRP A 252 -4.30 22.96 21.97
CA TRP A 252 -4.63 24.37 21.75
C TRP A 252 -6.12 24.67 21.92
N LYS A 253 -7.01 23.73 21.57
CA LYS A 253 -8.46 23.88 21.76
C LYS A 253 -8.85 23.85 23.24
N GLU A 254 -8.22 22.99 24.03
CA GLU A 254 -8.48 22.83 25.47
C GLU A 254 -7.85 23.96 26.30
N HIS A 255 -6.91 24.71 25.73
CA HIS A 255 -6.24 25.84 26.37
C HIS A 255 -6.52 27.16 25.62
N PRO A 256 -7.78 27.63 25.54
CA PRO A 256 -8.15 28.80 24.75
C PRO A 256 -7.56 30.13 25.26
N HIS A 257 -6.98 30.12 26.46
CA HIS A 257 -6.26 31.26 27.03
C HIS A 257 -4.82 31.40 26.48
N LEU A 258 -4.28 30.35 25.85
CA LEU A 258 -2.99 30.38 25.19
C LEU A 258 -3.17 30.82 23.73
N THR A 259 -2.15 31.49 23.19
CA THR A 259 -2.14 31.83 21.76
C THR A 259 -1.82 30.57 20.95
N PRO A 260 -2.72 30.11 20.07
CA PRO A 260 -2.45 28.95 19.22
C PRO A 260 -1.47 29.31 18.09
N PRO A 261 -0.97 28.31 17.34
CA PRO A 261 -0.15 28.53 16.17
C PRO A 261 -0.79 29.49 15.16
N LEU A 262 0.08 30.28 14.54
CA LEU A 262 -0.30 31.25 13.52
C LEU A 262 -1.07 30.57 12.39
N GLN A 263 -2.21 31.15 12.01
CA GLN A 263 -2.93 30.76 10.79
C GLN A 263 -2.13 31.15 9.54
N LEU A 264 -2.00 30.22 8.59
CA LEU A 264 -1.19 30.39 7.39
C LEU A 264 -2.09 30.32 6.13
N PRO A 265 -2.95 31.34 5.90
CA PRO A 265 -3.89 31.33 4.78
C PRO A 265 -3.16 31.37 3.45
N ASN A 266 -3.76 30.80 2.41
CA ASN A 266 -3.32 31.11 1.04
C ASN A 266 -3.66 32.58 0.71
N ARG A 267 -3.14 33.10 -0.41
CA ARG A 267 -3.33 34.51 -0.82
C ARG A 267 -4.80 34.92 -0.85
N ASP A 268 -5.66 34.06 -1.39
CA ASP A 268 -7.05 34.39 -1.62
C ASP A 268 -7.83 34.36 -0.30
N ASN A 269 -7.62 33.35 0.54
CA ASN A 269 -8.15 33.31 1.90
C ASN A 269 -7.67 34.52 2.72
N ALA A 270 -6.41 34.91 2.62
CA ALA A 270 -5.88 36.06 3.33
C ALA A 270 -6.58 37.36 2.90
N ALA A 271 -6.82 37.52 1.59
CA ALA A 271 -7.59 38.64 1.06
C ALA A 271 -9.04 38.60 1.57
N THR A 272 -9.72 37.45 1.52
CA THR A 272 -11.10 37.30 2.02
C THR A 272 -11.21 37.60 3.51
N ILE A 273 -10.31 37.07 4.34
CA ILE A 273 -10.29 37.31 5.78
C ILE A 273 -10.11 38.80 6.09
N LYS A 274 -9.29 39.50 5.30
CA LYS A 274 -9.05 40.93 5.49
C LYS A 274 -10.18 41.81 4.96
N GLN A 275 -10.75 41.48 3.80
CA GLN A 275 -11.65 42.35 3.06
C GLN A 275 -13.13 42.10 3.35
N ALA A 276 -13.51 40.92 3.86
CA ALA A 276 -14.90 40.51 4.08
C ALA A 276 -15.17 40.10 5.53
N GLN A 277 -14.53 40.76 6.51
CA GLN A 277 -14.72 40.45 7.93
C GLN A 277 -16.21 40.47 8.35
N GLY A 278 -16.61 39.49 9.16
CA GLY A 278 -18.01 39.34 9.61
C GLY A 278 -18.96 38.72 8.57
N THR A 279 -18.45 38.23 7.43
CA THR A 279 -19.24 37.48 6.45
C THR A 279 -18.99 35.98 6.56
N GLU A 280 -19.97 35.18 6.11
CA GLU A 280 -19.84 33.72 5.97
C GLU A 280 -18.61 33.33 5.12
N ALA A 281 -18.28 34.12 4.09
CA ALA A 281 -17.10 33.89 3.27
C ALA A 281 -15.79 34.02 4.05
N ALA A 282 -15.68 34.98 4.96
CA ALA A 282 -14.52 35.12 5.84
C ALA A 282 -14.47 34.01 6.89
N GLU A 283 -15.61 33.64 7.50
CA GLU A 283 -15.68 32.50 8.43
C GLU A 283 -15.24 31.19 7.75
N HIS A 284 -15.72 30.94 6.54
CA HIS A 284 -15.32 29.79 5.74
C HIS A 284 -13.83 29.83 5.36
N ALA A 285 -13.29 31.01 5.02
CA ALA A 285 -11.85 31.18 4.75
C ALA A 285 -10.98 30.91 6.00
N ILE A 286 -11.43 31.33 7.18
CA ILE A 286 -10.78 31.02 8.47
C ILE A 286 -10.84 29.51 8.73
N ALA A 287 -12.00 28.88 8.55
CA ALA A 287 -12.19 27.45 8.79
C ALA A 287 -11.33 26.57 7.87
N ARG A 288 -11.10 27.00 6.62
CA ARG A 288 -10.22 26.30 5.67
C ARG A 288 -8.73 26.65 5.80
N THR A 289 -8.37 27.55 6.72
CA THR A 289 -6.98 27.95 6.92
C THR A 289 -6.31 27.10 7.99
N GLU A 290 -5.33 26.31 7.55
CA GLU A 290 -4.47 25.49 8.40
C GLU A 290 -3.41 26.34 9.13
N ARG A 291 -2.83 25.76 10.18
CA ARG A 291 -1.82 26.37 11.06
C ARG A 291 -0.78 25.34 11.50
N GLY A 292 0.24 25.77 12.22
CA GLY A 292 1.14 24.88 12.97
C GLY A 292 2.23 24.20 12.14
N ALA A 293 2.94 23.27 12.77
CA ALA A 293 4.19 22.70 12.27
C ALA A 293 4.01 21.94 10.96
N VAL A 294 2.97 21.10 10.85
CA VAL A 294 2.70 20.32 9.63
C VAL A 294 2.41 21.24 8.45
N LYS A 295 1.69 22.34 8.69
CA LYS A 295 1.42 23.34 7.65
C LYS A 295 2.71 24.05 7.23
N VAL A 296 3.52 24.50 8.17
CA VAL A 296 4.82 25.13 7.86
C VAL A 296 5.72 24.16 7.09
N ALA A 297 5.86 22.91 7.52
CA ALA A 297 6.66 21.89 6.83
C ALA A 297 6.16 21.64 5.39
N SER A 298 4.85 21.67 5.17
CA SER A 298 4.25 21.51 3.84
C SER A 298 4.52 22.73 2.94
N LEU A 299 4.37 23.95 3.47
CA LEU A 299 4.69 25.17 2.73
C LEU A 299 6.19 25.29 2.44
N ALA A 300 7.04 24.94 3.41
CA ALA A 300 8.49 24.89 3.25
C ALA A 300 8.90 23.88 2.17
N GLY A 301 8.24 22.72 2.10
CA GLY A 301 8.41 21.80 0.98
C GLY A 301 8.04 22.42 -0.37
N ALA A 302 6.90 23.13 -0.44
CA ALA A 302 6.49 23.78 -1.67
C ALA A 302 7.42 24.95 -2.08
N VAL A 303 8.05 25.63 -1.12
CA VAL A 303 9.00 26.72 -1.37
C VAL A 303 10.40 26.18 -1.72
N PHE A 304 10.93 25.25 -0.93
CA PHE A 304 12.28 24.74 -1.07
C PHE A 304 12.31 23.56 -2.05
N ARG A 305 11.67 22.43 -1.71
CA ARG A 305 11.69 21.17 -2.47
C ARG A 305 10.36 20.89 -3.18
N HIS A 306 10.04 21.74 -4.15
CA HIS A 306 8.77 21.69 -4.85
C HIS A 306 8.61 20.39 -5.69
N LYS A 307 7.38 19.87 -5.83
CA LYS A 307 7.08 18.65 -6.61
C LYS A 307 7.44 18.74 -8.09
N ASP A 308 7.25 19.92 -8.68
CA ASP A 308 7.76 20.26 -10.01
C ASP A 308 9.24 20.63 -9.90
N ARG A 309 10.10 19.81 -10.51
CA ARG A 309 11.56 19.96 -10.48
C ARG A 309 12.08 21.25 -11.11
N LYS A 310 11.26 21.97 -11.90
CA LYS A 310 11.62 23.28 -12.45
C LYS A 310 11.33 24.44 -11.49
N ARG A 311 10.65 24.18 -10.38
CA ARG A 311 10.22 25.18 -9.40
C ARG A 311 10.86 24.91 -8.04
N GLY A 312 10.71 25.87 -7.13
CA GLY A 312 11.27 25.81 -5.79
C GLY A 312 12.69 26.36 -5.71
N GLN A 313 13.25 26.37 -4.51
CA GLN A 313 14.53 27.00 -4.19
C GLN A 313 15.59 26.00 -3.71
N GLN A 314 15.38 24.70 -3.90
CA GLN A 314 16.23 23.65 -3.33
C GLN A 314 17.71 23.84 -3.65
N ASP A 315 18.07 24.10 -4.90
CA ASP A 315 19.49 24.24 -5.27
C ASP A 315 20.09 25.54 -4.74
N THR A 316 19.32 26.64 -4.75
CA THR A 316 19.74 27.90 -4.12
C THR A 316 19.95 27.73 -2.61
N LEU A 317 19.06 27.00 -1.94
CA LEU A 317 19.17 26.67 -0.52
C LEU A 317 20.42 25.82 -0.25
N ARG A 318 20.73 24.85 -1.11
CA ARG A 318 21.94 24.03 -1.02
C ARG A 318 23.21 24.88 -1.13
N PHE A 319 23.26 25.80 -2.10
CA PHE A 319 24.40 26.71 -2.25
C PHE A 319 24.56 27.65 -1.05
N PHE A 320 23.44 28.11 -0.49
CA PHE A 320 23.45 28.93 0.72
C PHE A 320 24.00 28.15 1.92
N PHE A 321 23.53 26.92 2.16
CA PHE A 321 24.06 26.08 3.24
C PHE A 321 25.52 25.72 3.05
N ASP A 322 25.95 25.40 1.83
CA ASP A 322 27.36 25.12 1.53
C ASP A 322 28.25 26.33 1.85
N SER A 323 27.80 27.54 1.49
CA SER A 323 28.49 28.79 1.82
C SER A 323 28.56 29.08 3.33
N LYS A 324 27.51 28.73 4.09
CA LYS A 324 27.41 29.03 5.53
C LYS A 324 28.04 27.97 6.43
N LEU A 325 27.96 26.71 6.04
CA LEU A 325 28.32 25.55 6.85
C LEU A 325 29.47 24.72 6.27
N GLY A 326 29.84 24.94 5.01
CA GLY A 326 30.83 24.12 4.30
C GLY A 326 30.30 22.75 3.83
N PHE A 327 28.98 22.54 3.90
CA PHE A 327 28.33 21.33 3.38
C PHE A 327 26.87 21.59 3.01
N VAL A 328 26.33 20.70 2.18
CA VAL A 328 24.99 20.83 1.62
C VAL A 328 23.94 20.13 2.47
N ILE A 329 22.85 20.84 2.76
CA ILE A 329 21.62 20.26 3.34
C ILE A 329 20.50 20.33 2.30
N SER A 330 19.78 19.22 2.16
CA SER A 330 18.58 19.16 1.33
C SER A 330 17.34 19.20 2.20
N PHE A 331 16.39 20.11 1.90
CA PHE A 331 15.09 20.08 2.56
C PHE A 331 14.38 18.72 2.31
N PRO A 332 13.67 18.16 3.30
CA PRO A 332 12.92 16.91 3.13
C PRO A 332 11.78 17.02 2.11
N ASP A 333 11.41 15.89 1.50
CA ASP A 333 10.49 15.83 0.35
C ASP A 333 9.00 15.84 0.77
N THR A 334 8.56 16.86 1.50
CA THR A 334 7.16 16.94 1.98
C THR A 334 6.14 17.18 0.85
N SER A 335 6.59 17.55 -0.35
CA SER A 335 5.75 17.77 -1.53
C SER A 335 5.34 16.48 -2.25
N ASN A 336 6.04 15.37 -2.02
CA ASN A 336 5.72 14.06 -2.55
C ASN A 336 5.45 13.14 -1.36
N THR A 337 4.24 12.62 -1.19
CA THR A 337 3.74 11.86 -0.04
C THR A 337 4.69 10.74 0.44
N ARG A 338 5.76 11.10 1.16
CA ARG A 338 6.76 10.17 1.69
C ARG A 338 6.56 10.04 3.18
N PHE A 339 6.58 8.80 3.66
CA PHE A 339 6.55 8.51 5.10
C PHE A 339 7.58 9.36 5.85
N GLN A 340 7.17 9.92 6.98
CA GLN A 340 7.99 10.72 7.91
C GLN A 340 8.61 11.99 7.35
N SER A 341 8.33 12.38 6.10
CA SER A 341 8.93 13.57 5.50
C SER A 341 8.61 14.86 6.26
N HIS A 342 7.39 15.00 6.80
CA HIS A 342 7.01 16.15 7.63
C HIS A 342 7.73 16.17 8.98
N ALA A 343 7.97 15.00 9.56
CA ALA A 343 8.70 14.88 10.82
C ALA A 343 10.19 15.20 10.63
N GLU A 344 10.80 14.66 9.56
CA GLU A 344 12.16 15.01 9.14
C GLU A 344 12.26 16.51 8.83
N ALA A 345 11.25 17.11 8.18
CA ALA A 345 11.22 18.54 7.90
C ALA A 345 11.21 19.37 9.19
N CYS A 346 10.43 18.98 10.20
CA CYS A 346 10.46 19.64 11.51
C CYS A 346 11.85 19.57 12.14
N ALA A 347 12.49 18.39 12.12
CA ALA A 347 13.83 18.21 12.64
C ALA A 347 14.87 19.08 11.91
N VAL A 348 14.83 19.14 10.57
CA VAL A 348 15.70 20.01 9.77
C VAL A 348 15.43 21.48 10.05
N MET A 349 14.17 21.91 10.12
CA MET A 349 13.79 23.30 10.38
C MET A 349 14.27 23.77 11.75
N ILE A 350 14.13 22.96 12.81
CA ILE A 350 14.57 23.38 14.15
C ILE A 350 16.09 23.37 14.29
N THR A 351 16.78 22.43 13.65
CA THR A 351 18.24 22.34 13.67
C THR A 351 18.90 23.57 13.05
N TYR A 352 18.33 24.07 11.95
CA TYR A 352 18.90 25.16 11.16
C TYR A 352 17.98 26.39 11.11
N LEU A 353 17.22 26.61 12.19
CA LEU A 353 16.15 27.61 12.27
C LEU A 353 16.60 28.99 11.83
N ASP A 354 17.69 29.47 12.41
CA ASP A 354 18.23 30.82 12.12
C ASP A 354 18.72 30.92 10.67
N LEU A 355 19.31 29.86 10.13
CA LEU A 355 19.76 29.82 8.73
C LEU A 355 18.60 29.79 7.75
N PHE A 356 17.48 29.15 8.08
CA PHE A 356 16.27 29.23 7.24
C PHE A 356 15.66 30.64 7.24
N ILE A 357 15.66 31.32 8.38
CA ILE A 357 15.21 32.71 8.50
C ILE A 357 16.15 33.63 7.71
N GLU A 358 17.47 33.46 7.86
CA GLU A 358 18.48 34.19 7.11
C GLU A 358 18.36 33.94 5.61
N PHE A 359 18.16 32.68 5.19
CA PHE A 359 17.97 32.33 3.79
C PHE A 359 16.74 33.00 3.18
N LEU A 360 15.61 33.02 3.88
CA LEU A 360 14.40 33.70 3.39
C LEU A 360 14.60 35.23 3.32
N THR A 361 15.38 35.82 4.23
CA THR A 361 15.80 37.22 4.13
C THR A 361 16.67 37.45 2.89
N TYR A 362 17.67 36.60 2.66
CA TYR A 362 18.49 36.63 1.46
C TYR A 362 17.65 36.54 0.17
N VAL A 363 16.66 35.65 0.14
CA VAL A 363 15.72 35.50 -0.99
C VAL A 363 14.91 36.78 -1.21
N LYS A 364 14.42 37.41 -0.13
CA LYS A 364 13.68 38.67 -0.19
C LYS A 364 14.53 39.78 -0.82
N GLU A 365 15.78 39.90 -0.40
CA GLU A 365 16.73 40.93 -0.85
C GLU A 365 17.14 40.76 -2.31
N ASN A 366 17.23 39.51 -2.81
CA ASN A 366 17.60 39.23 -4.19
C ASN A 366 16.44 39.32 -5.19
N LYS A 367 15.20 39.50 -4.72
CA LYS A 367 14.05 39.69 -5.60
C LYS A 367 13.94 41.14 -6.05
N GLY A 368 13.66 41.36 -7.33
CA GLY A 368 13.41 42.72 -7.86
C GLY A 368 12.26 43.47 -7.18
N SER A 369 11.32 42.75 -6.54
CA SER A 369 10.26 43.34 -5.73
C SER A 369 10.69 43.75 -4.31
N GLY A 370 11.83 43.26 -3.81
CA GLY A 370 12.25 43.40 -2.41
C GLY A 370 11.31 42.72 -1.40
N MET A 371 10.41 41.85 -1.87
CA MET A 371 9.35 41.23 -1.06
C MET A 371 9.29 39.72 -1.27
N LEU A 372 9.03 38.99 -0.18
CA LEU A 372 8.65 37.58 -0.24
C LEU A 372 7.28 37.44 -0.90
N ASN A 373 7.08 36.35 -1.64
CA ASN A 373 5.74 35.98 -2.07
C ASN A 373 4.93 35.48 -0.86
N HIS A 374 3.61 35.34 -1.02
CA HIS A 374 2.73 34.96 0.08
C HIS A 374 3.09 33.62 0.74
N MET A 375 3.57 32.65 -0.04
CA MET A 375 3.92 31.33 0.46
C MET A 375 5.22 31.36 1.27
N GLU A 376 6.24 32.05 0.75
CA GLU A 376 7.51 32.29 1.45
C GLU A 376 7.30 33.10 2.73
N GLN A 377 6.42 34.12 2.69
CA GLN A 377 6.10 34.92 3.87
C GLN A 377 5.40 34.08 4.94
N ASN A 378 4.51 33.16 4.57
CA ASN A 378 3.90 32.23 5.51
C ASN A 378 4.94 31.30 6.16
N VAL A 379 5.91 30.79 5.39
CA VAL A 379 7.01 29.98 5.95
C VAL A 379 7.85 30.84 6.91
N PHE A 380 8.24 32.04 6.49
CA PHE A 380 9.02 32.98 7.30
C PHE A 380 8.32 33.31 8.63
N ASN A 381 7.02 33.59 8.59
CA ASN A 381 6.22 33.88 9.79
C ASN A 381 6.09 32.63 10.68
N GLY A 382 5.78 31.48 10.10
CA GLY A 382 5.63 30.22 10.85
C GLY A 382 6.91 29.77 11.55
N LEU A 383 8.08 30.00 10.95
CA LEU A 383 9.37 29.73 11.60
C LEU A 383 9.67 30.67 12.78
N GLN A 384 9.05 31.85 12.83
CA GLN A 384 9.21 32.81 13.93
C GLN A 384 8.15 32.67 15.03
N ASP A 385 7.04 32.00 14.71
CA ASP A 385 5.91 31.81 15.61
C ASP A 385 6.24 30.82 16.75
N ILE A 386 6.25 31.31 17.99
CA ILE A 386 6.59 30.52 19.18
C ILE A 386 5.67 29.30 19.37
N PRO A 387 4.33 29.41 19.28
CA PRO A 387 3.44 28.24 19.34
C PRO A 387 3.71 27.21 18.22
N THR A 388 4.00 27.66 16.99
CA THR A 388 4.43 26.74 15.92
C THR A 388 5.75 26.03 16.27
N ARG A 389 6.70 26.71 16.91
CA ARG A 389 7.96 26.09 17.36
C ARG A 389 7.74 25.01 18.43
N HIS A 390 6.73 25.14 19.30
CA HIS A 390 6.34 24.08 20.23
C HIS A 390 5.99 22.79 19.49
N GLU A 391 5.18 22.91 18.45
CA GLU A 391 4.77 21.76 17.62
C GLU A 391 5.95 21.16 16.85
N ILE A 392 6.81 22.00 16.24
CA ILE A 392 8.01 21.55 15.53
C ILE A 392 8.93 20.74 16.47
N CYS A 393 9.17 21.26 17.68
CA CYS A 393 9.99 20.57 18.68
C CYS A 393 9.35 19.26 19.15
N THR A 394 8.04 19.27 19.41
CA THR A 394 7.28 18.08 19.80
C THR A 394 7.37 16.97 18.75
N ILE A 395 7.11 17.31 17.48
CA ILE A 395 7.20 16.38 16.35
C ILE A 395 8.64 15.84 16.21
N THR A 396 9.64 16.70 16.36
CA THR A 396 11.05 16.30 16.28
C THR A 396 11.41 15.29 17.37
N LEU A 397 10.98 15.53 18.61
CA LEU A 397 11.21 14.61 19.73
C LEU A 397 10.51 13.26 19.51
N TYR A 398 9.23 13.26 19.11
CA TYR A 398 8.52 12.03 18.77
C TYR A 398 9.24 11.25 17.66
N TRP A 399 9.67 11.94 16.61
CA TRP A 399 10.35 11.30 15.49
C TRP A 399 11.66 10.63 15.90
N LEU A 400 12.47 11.31 16.70
CA LEU A 400 13.74 10.78 17.20
C LEU A 400 13.55 9.63 18.20
N ALA A 401 12.55 9.74 19.07
CA ALA A 401 12.29 8.80 20.16
C ALA A 401 11.58 7.51 19.71
N ILE A 402 10.69 7.63 18.72
CA ILE A 402 9.72 6.57 18.36
C ILE A 402 9.84 6.22 16.89
N SER A 403 9.63 7.18 15.99
CA SER A 403 9.53 6.90 14.55
C SER A 403 10.83 6.33 13.97
N ILE A 404 12.00 6.91 14.25
CA ILE A 404 13.30 6.42 13.75
C ILE A 404 13.63 5.03 14.32
N PRO A 405 13.57 4.79 15.64
CA PRO A 405 13.76 3.45 16.20
C PRO A 405 12.81 2.40 15.62
N TYR A 406 11.52 2.74 15.48
CA TYR A 406 10.54 1.85 14.86
C TYR A 406 10.94 1.50 13.42
N MET A 407 11.31 2.50 12.61
CA MET A 407 11.79 2.29 11.25
C MET A 407 13.04 1.42 11.16
N ARG A 408 13.93 1.53 12.14
CA ARG A 408 15.15 0.72 12.22
C ARG A 408 14.84 -0.75 12.42
N GLU A 409 13.81 -1.09 13.19
CA GLU A 409 13.36 -2.49 13.33
C GLU A 409 12.57 -2.95 12.09
N ILE A 410 11.67 -2.11 11.57
CA ILE A 410 10.79 -2.50 10.48
C ILE A 410 11.52 -2.62 9.14
N ARG A 411 12.40 -1.67 8.81
CA ARG A 411 13.11 -1.62 7.51
C ARG A 411 14.62 -1.85 7.62
N GLY A 412 15.19 -1.92 8.82
CA GLY A 412 16.65 -1.98 8.97
C GLY A 412 17.23 -3.36 8.68
N ILE A 413 18.51 -3.37 8.31
CA ILE A 413 19.30 -4.59 8.03
C ILE A 413 19.48 -5.51 9.24
N HIS A 414 19.18 -5.00 10.44
CA HIS A 414 19.29 -5.72 11.71
C HIS A 414 17.92 -6.04 12.31
N ALA A 415 16.87 -5.97 11.50
CA ALA A 415 15.55 -6.42 11.92
C ALA A 415 15.62 -7.84 12.45
N LYS A 416 14.98 -8.07 13.61
CA LYS A 416 15.00 -9.38 14.27
C LYS A 416 13.98 -10.35 13.69
N GLU A 417 12.95 -9.80 13.07
CA GLU A 417 11.81 -10.53 12.54
C GLU A 417 11.49 -10.03 11.13
N ASP A 418 11.14 -10.96 10.24
CA ASP A 418 10.76 -10.69 8.85
C ASP A 418 9.27 -10.94 8.59
N ASN A 419 8.57 -11.66 9.48
CA ASN A 419 7.15 -11.91 9.42
C ASN A 419 6.37 -10.88 10.25
N ILE A 420 5.49 -10.12 9.60
CA ILE A 420 4.66 -9.12 10.29
C ILE A 420 3.80 -9.71 11.41
N LEU A 421 3.35 -10.96 11.26
CA LEU A 421 2.51 -11.66 12.24
C LEU A 421 3.22 -11.89 13.58
N ARG A 422 4.56 -11.88 13.59
CA ARG A 422 5.38 -12.09 14.79
C ARG A 422 5.76 -10.79 15.50
N LEU A 423 5.24 -9.64 15.04
CA LEU A 423 5.55 -8.33 15.62
C LEU A 423 4.66 -7.91 16.80
N GLY A 424 3.78 -8.78 17.30
CA GLY A 424 2.88 -8.45 18.42
C GLY A 424 3.62 -7.95 19.66
N GLU A 425 4.62 -8.70 20.15
CA GLU A 425 5.42 -8.31 21.31
C GLU A 425 6.20 -7.01 21.07
N PHE A 426 6.71 -6.80 19.86
CA PHE A 426 7.40 -5.56 19.48
C PHE A 426 6.50 -4.34 19.62
N HIS A 427 5.24 -4.42 19.16
CA HIS A 427 4.28 -3.33 19.29
C HIS A 427 3.79 -3.16 20.74
N HIS A 428 3.66 -4.23 21.53
CA HIS A 428 3.39 -4.12 22.97
C HIS A 428 4.48 -3.34 23.71
N ARG A 429 5.76 -3.64 23.42
CA ARG A 429 6.89 -2.88 23.99
C ARG A 429 6.87 -1.42 23.55
N LEU A 430 6.51 -1.14 22.30
CA LEU A 430 6.38 0.23 21.79
C LEU A 430 5.31 1.02 22.57
N ILE A 431 4.14 0.42 22.79
CA ILE A 431 3.06 1.05 23.56
C ILE A 431 3.47 1.25 25.02
N ALA A 432 4.12 0.26 25.62
CA ALA A 432 4.65 0.39 26.98
C ALA A 432 5.65 1.56 27.08
N PHE A 433 6.57 1.66 26.12
CA PHE A 433 7.53 2.76 26.05
C PHE A 433 6.85 4.13 25.90
N ILE A 434 5.81 4.23 25.05
CA ILE A 434 5.03 5.47 24.93
C ILE A 434 4.33 5.83 26.26
N ASN A 435 3.83 4.84 27.01
CA ASN A 435 3.27 5.10 28.35
C ASN A 435 4.32 5.67 29.31
N GLU A 436 5.54 5.14 29.27
CA GLU A 436 6.65 5.66 30.08
C GLU A 436 6.95 7.12 29.72
N LEU A 437 6.99 7.46 28.44
CA LEU A 437 7.21 8.85 28.00
C LEU A 437 6.04 9.79 28.37
N ILE A 438 4.81 9.28 28.43
CA ILE A 438 3.65 10.06 28.90
C ILE A 438 3.75 10.33 30.40
N ALA A 439 4.21 9.33 31.18
CA ALA A 439 4.35 9.44 32.63
C ALA A 439 5.56 10.28 33.05
N GLU A 440 6.65 10.18 32.30
CA GLU A 440 7.95 10.82 32.55
C GLU A 440 8.45 11.59 31.31
N PRO A 441 7.75 12.66 30.88
CA PRO A 441 8.11 13.41 29.67
C PRO A 441 9.49 14.09 29.76
N GLU A 442 10.02 14.31 30.98
CA GLU A 442 11.37 14.82 31.22
C GLU A 442 12.48 13.91 30.64
N ARG A 443 12.16 12.66 30.29
CA ARG A 443 13.07 11.78 29.53
C ARG A 443 13.42 12.34 28.15
N LEU A 444 12.58 13.24 27.61
CA LEU A 444 12.78 13.91 26.33
C LEU A 444 13.02 15.41 26.45
N VAL A 445 12.38 16.09 27.40
CA VAL A 445 12.47 17.57 27.53
C VAL A 445 13.30 18.04 28.72
N GLY A 446 13.70 17.14 29.62
CA GLY A 446 14.43 17.47 30.83
C GLY A 446 15.92 17.69 30.61
N PRO A 447 16.62 18.34 31.56
CA PRO A 447 18.06 18.64 31.43
C PRO A 447 18.95 17.39 31.38
N ASN A 448 18.45 16.25 31.88
CA ASN A 448 19.15 14.96 31.85
C ASN A 448 18.62 14.03 30.74
N ALA A 449 17.82 14.55 29.81
CA ALA A 449 17.25 13.78 28.71
C ALA A 449 18.37 13.15 27.87
N SER A 450 18.25 11.86 27.58
CA SER A 450 19.26 11.12 26.84
C SER A 450 18.64 9.95 26.09
N TYR A 451 19.32 9.52 25.03
CA TYR A 451 18.85 8.43 24.18
C TYR A 451 18.65 7.11 24.93
N LYS A 452 19.40 6.88 26.02
CA LYS A 452 19.33 5.65 26.82
C LYS A 452 17.95 5.41 27.45
N LYS A 453 17.22 6.49 27.76
CA LYS A 453 15.88 6.44 28.36
C LYS A 453 14.79 7.05 27.47
N GLY A 454 15.19 7.86 26.49
CA GLY A 454 14.28 8.58 25.60
C GLY A 454 14.18 8.01 24.19
N SER A 455 15.04 7.06 23.77
CA SER A 455 14.88 6.34 22.50
C SER A 455 14.26 4.97 22.75
N PHE A 456 13.27 4.57 21.94
CA PHE A 456 12.58 3.29 22.08
C PHE A 456 13.54 2.08 22.00
N ASP A 457 14.57 2.16 21.17
CA ASP A 457 15.58 1.11 21.04
C ASP A 457 16.83 1.34 21.91
N GLY A 458 16.87 2.42 22.69
CA GLY A 458 18.01 2.79 23.53
C GLY A 458 19.29 3.12 22.76
N LEU A 459 19.23 3.25 21.43
CA LEU A 459 20.37 3.60 20.59
C LEU A 459 20.54 5.11 20.47
N PRO A 460 21.75 5.62 20.14
CA PRO A 460 21.97 7.05 19.90
C PRO A 460 20.96 7.65 18.92
N TRP A 461 20.62 8.93 19.16
CA TRP A 461 19.68 9.68 18.33
C TRP A 461 20.07 9.59 16.86
N GLY A 462 19.11 9.30 15.98
CA GLY A 462 19.36 9.24 14.54
C GLY A 462 19.84 10.58 13.95
N ARG A 463 19.47 11.70 14.60
CA ARG A 463 19.97 13.06 14.34
C ARG A 463 20.25 13.78 15.67
N PRO A 464 21.42 13.58 16.28
CA PRO A 464 21.76 14.21 17.56
C PRO A 464 21.67 15.74 17.50
N GLU A 465 22.04 16.34 16.36
CA GLU A 465 21.96 17.78 16.12
C GLU A 465 20.53 18.31 16.29
N SER A 466 19.52 17.58 15.81
CA SER A 466 18.12 17.97 15.94
C SER A 466 17.63 17.83 17.37
N PHE A 467 18.09 16.81 18.11
CA PHE A 467 17.78 16.68 19.53
C PHE A 467 18.31 17.88 20.33
N TYR A 468 19.59 18.21 20.16
CA TYR A 468 20.21 19.31 20.90
C TYR A 468 19.67 20.68 20.49
N ALA A 469 19.27 20.87 19.23
CA ALA A 469 18.55 22.06 18.80
C ALA A 469 17.22 22.21 19.54
N VAL A 470 16.46 21.12 19.75
CA VAL A 470 15.25 21.17 20.59
C VAL A 470 15.58 21.49 22.03
N GLN A 471 16.62 20.89 22.62
CA GLN A 471 17.04 21.20 24.00
C GLN A 471 17.41 22.68 24.17
N GLN A 472 18.05 23.29 23.17
CA GLN A 472 18.38 24.71 23.18
C GLN A 472 17.13 25.60 23.15
N GLN A 473 16.07 25.15 22.46
CA GLN A 473 14.80 25.89 22.38
C GLN A 473 13.90 25.67 23.60
N ALA A 474 13.99 24.52 24.27
CA ALA A 474 13.10 24.13 25.37
C ALA A 474 12.92 25.21 26.47
N PRO A 475 13.96 25.93 26.94
CA PRO A 475 13.78 27.01 27.93
C PRO A 475 12.87 28.16 27.48
N HIS A 476 12.68 28.34 26.16
CA HIS A 476 11.83 29.37 25.57
C HIS A 476 10.43 28.85 25.19
N LEU A 477 10.16 27.58 25.43
CA LEU A 477 8.93 26.89 25.03
C LEU A 477 8.23 26.32 26.28
N PRO A 478 7.54 27.17 27.07
CA PRO A 478 7.00 26.77 28.38
C PRO A 478 5.96 25.64 28.31
N HIS A 479 5.33 25.42 27.16
CA HIS A 479 4.31 24.38 26.96
C HIS A 479 4.82 23.16 26.20
N LEU A 480 6.15 23.03 26.02
CA LEU A 480 6.74 21.94 25.23
C LEU A 480 6.44 20.58 25.84
N GLN A 481 6.49 20.48 27.18
CA GLN A 481 6.15 19.26 27.89
C GLN A 481 4.68 18.88 27.68
N ASP A 482 3.76 19.84 27.80
CA ASP A 482 2.33 19.57 27.68
C ASP A 482 1.96 19.16 26.24
N THR A 483 2.46 19.90 25.25
CA THR A 483 2.26 19.57 23.82
C THR A 483 2.80 18.19 23.48
N LEU A 484 3.97 17.81 24.02
CA LEU A 484 4.52 16.46 23.88
C LEU A 484 3.62 15.39 24.49
N VAL A 485 3.11 15.60 25.70
CA VAL A 485 2.21 14.64 26.36
C VAL A 485 0.92 14.47 25.58
N TYR A 486 0.32 15.55 25.06
CA TYR A 486 -0.87 15.48 24.22
C TYR A 486 -0.61 14.71 22.92
N PHE A 487 0.53 14.96 22.27
CA PHE A 487 0.96 14.24 21.08
C PHE A 487 1.12 12.73 21.37
N LEU A 488 1.81 12.39 22.46
CA LEU A 488 2.05 11.00 22.84
C LEU A 488 0.76 10.25 23.20
N LYS A 489 -0.17 10.89 23.94
CA LYS A 489 -1.47 10.29 24.29
C LYS A 489 -2.28 9.95 23.04
N GLN A 490 -2.40 10.86 22.09
CA GLN A 490 -3.17 10.61 20.88
C GLN A 490 -2.48 9.65 19.90
N SER A 491 -1.16 9.71 19.78
CA SER A 491 -0.40 8.74 18.97
C SER A 491 -0.49 7.32 19.55
N ARG A 492 -0.45 7.15 20.88
CA ARG A 492 -0.67 5.87 21.56
C ARG A 492 -2.02 5.24 21.21
N ILE A 493 -3.10 6.01 21.23
CA ILE A 493 -4.44 5.52 20.87
C ILE A 493 -4.42 4.93 19.45
N HIS A 494 -3.71 5.57 18.53
CA HIS A 494 -3.59 5.13 17.16
C HIS A 494 -2.65 3.91 17.02
N TRP A 495 -1.57 3.82 17.79
CA TRP A 495 -0.73 2.62 17.84
C TRP A 495 -1.53 1.39 18.28
N VAL A 496 -2.34 1.51 19.33
CA VAL A 496 -3.25 0.43 19.78
C VAL A 496 -4.23 0.06 18.66
N ARG A 497 -4.93 1.06 18.10
CA ARG A 497 -5.94 0.83 17.06
C ARG A 497 -5.37 0.18 15.79
N PHE A 498 -4.22 0.64 15.32
CA PHE A 498 -3.64 0.19 14.06
C PHE A 498 -2.70 -1.02 14.23
N GLY A 499 -2.25 -1.34 15.44
CA GLY A 499 -1.51 -2.57 15.75
C GLY A 499 -2.39 -3.76 16.14
N ALA A 500 -3.69 -3.57 16.31
CA ALA A 500 -4.62 -4.62 16.77
C ALA A 500 -4.63 -5.87 15.87
N ASP A 501 -4.27 -5.73 14.60
CA ASP A 501 -4.13 -6.84 13.64
C ASP A 501 -3.05 -7.86 14.03
N VAL A 502 -2.04 -7.46 14.82
CA VAL A 502 -0.94 -8.32 15.27
C VAL A 502 -0.78 -8.40 16.79
N MET A 503 -1.45 -7.54 17.56
CA MET A 503 -1.43 -7.55 19.03
C MET A 503 -2.66 -8.21 19.65
N ASP A 504 -3.84 -7.97 19.06
CA ASP A 504 -5.15 -8.34 19.62
C ASP A 504 -5.99 -9.05 18.53
N ASN A 505 -5.40 -10.05 17.88
CA ASN A 505 -6.04 -10.77 16.79
C ASN A 505 -6.35 -12.20 17.21
N PRO A 506 -7.61 -12.51 17.58
CA PRO A 506 -7.97 -13.84 18.03
C PRO A 506 -7.64 -14.94 17.01
N ALA A 507 -7.71 -14.66 15.70
CA ALA A 507 -7.37 -15.67 14.70
C ALA A 507 -5.86 -15.98 14.68
N LEU A 508 -5.03 -14.98 14.99
CA LEU A 508 -3.58 -15.15 15.13
C LEU A 508 -3.22 -15.82 16.47
N ASP A 509 -3.89 -15.45 17.56
CA ASP A 509 -3.61 -16.01 18.90
C ASP A 509 -3.88 -17.53 18.98
N HIS A 510 -4.84 -18.02 18.19
CA HIS A 510 -5.14 -19.45 18.09
C HIS A 510 -4.36 -20.15 16.97
N ALA A 511 -3.57 -19.41 16.19
CA ALA A 511 -2.78 -19.99 15.10
C ALA A 511 -1.58 -20.76 15.66
N THR A 512 -1.32 -21.92 15.06
CA THR A 512 -0.09 -22.69 15.33
C THR A 512 1.13 -22.02 14.66
N GLU A 513 2.34 -22.36 15.10
CA GLU A 513 3.58 -21.88 14.45
C GLU A 513 3.62 -22.25 12.96
N GLU A 514 3.18 -23.46 12.61
CA GLU A 514 3.13 -23.90 11.21
C GLU A 514 2.14 -23.07 10.38
N GLN A 515 1.00 -22.70 10.97
CA GLN A 515 0.02 -21.80 10.37
C GLN A 515 0.58 -20.38 10.17
N ILE A 516 1.32 -19.86 11.13
CA ILE A 516 1.98 -18.55 11.03
C ILE A 516 3.06 -18.56 9.94
N ASP A 517 3.83 -19.65 9.83
CA ASP A 517 4.87 -19.81 8.82
C ASP A 517 4.30 -19.89 7.40
N ARG A 518 3.21 -20.66 7.20
CA ARG A 518 2.54 -20.72 5.89
C ARG A 518 1.77 -19.45 5.55
N ALA A 519 1.48 -18.57 6.51
CA ALA A 519 0.90 -17.23 6.31
C ALA A 519 1.93 -16.11 6.40
N TRP A 520 3.19 -16.41 6.09
CA TRP A 520 4.26 -15.41 6.11
C TRP A 520 3.93 -14.19 5.23
N MET A 521 4.05 -13.00 5.81
CA MET A 521 3.82 -11.73 5.13
C MET A 521 4.91 -10.72 5.49
N GLU A 522 5.27 -9.89 4.51
CA GLU A 522 6.20 -8.78 4.68
C GLU A 522 5.71 -7.78 5.74
N LYS A 523 6.66 -7.08 6.38
CA LYS A 523 6.35 -6.02 7.36
C LYS A 523 5.83 -4.74 6.72
N THR A 524 6.16 -4.52 5.46
CA THR A 524 5.83 -3.28 4.74
C THR A 524 5.23 -3.58 3.38
N ASN A 525 4.44 -2.63 2.87
CA ASN A 525 3.89 -2.69 1.52
C ASN A 525 4.85 -2.12 0.47
N ASP A 526 6.15 -2.13 0.78
CA ASP A 526 7.16 -1.44 -0.03
C ASP A 526 7.30 -2.06 -1.41
N LEU A 527 7.03 -3.36 -1.58
CA LEU A 527 7.02 -4.03 -2.88
C LEU A 527 6.02 -3.38 -3.84
N ASN A 528 4.77 -3.20 -3.40
CA ASN A 528 3.72 -2.58 -4.19
C ASN A 528 4.01 -1.09 -4.45
N GLU A 529 4.40 -0.33 -3.42
CA GLU A 529 4.71 1.09 -3.56
C GLU A 529 5.91 1.35 -4.49
N ALA A 530 6.97 0.53 -4.36
CA ALA A 530 8.15 0.61 -5.22
C ALA A 530 7.84 0.24 -6.67
N ASP A 531 6.86 -0.63 -6.91
CA ASP A 531 6.41 -0.97 -8.26
C ASP A 531 5.75 0.19 -8.96
N PHE A 532 4.88 0.94 -8.27
CA PHE A 532 4.33 2.16 -8.83
C PHE A 532 5.40 3.23 -9.06
N GLY A 533 6.35 3.37 -8.13
CA GLY A 533 7.50 4.25 -8.30
C GLY A 533 8.32 3.89 -9.53
N THR A 534 8.58 2.60 -9.74
CA THR A 534 9.30 2.06 -10.91
C THR A 534 8.52 2.30 -12.19
N PHE A 535 7.22 1.96 -12.21
CA PHE A 535 6.36 2.14 -13.37
C PHE A 535 6.33 3.61 -13.81
N ARG A 536 6.17 4.55 -12.86
CA ARG A 536 6.19 6.00 -13.14
C ARG A 536 7.52 6.46 -13.74
N GLN A 537 8.65 5.88 -13.34
CA GLN A 537 9.96 6.21 -13.92
C GLN A 537 10.11 5.62 -15.31
N THR A 538 9.74 4.34 -15.49
CA THR A 538 9.79 3.67 -16.79
C THR A 538 8.86 4.33 -17.80
N SER A 539 7.65 4.73 -17.41
CA SER A 539 6.70 5.41 -18.30
C SER A 539 7.19 6.81 -18.71
N LYS A 540 8.00 7.48 -17.89
CA LYS A 540 8.66 8.74 -18.28
C LYS A 540 9.78 8.51 -19.29
N GLN A 541 10.60 7.49 -19.10
CA GLN A 541 11.71 7.15 -20.01
C GLN A 541 11.24 6.49 -21.31
N SER A 542 10.11 5.80 -21.27
CA SER A 542 9.51 5.08 -22.40
C SER A 542 8.00 5.31 -22.42
N PRO A 543 7.52 6.49 -22.86
CA PRO A 543 6.09 6.85 -22.82
C PRO A 543 5.16 5.96 -23.63
N THR A 544 5.71 5.19 -24.58
CA THR A 544 4.96 4.26 -25.44
C THR A 544 5.01 2.82 -24.95
N ILE A 545 5.59 2.54 -23.78
CA ILE A 545 5.60 1.19 -23.22
C ILE A 545 4.17 0.74 -22.90
N SER A 546 3.79 -0.45 -23.37
CA SER A 546 2.51 -1.06 -23.01
C SER A 546 2.61 -1.75 -21.65
N ILE A 547 1.49 -1.86 -20.93
CA ILE A 547 1.43 -2.56 -19.63
C ILE A 547 1.89 -4.01 -19.76
N PRO A 548 1.44 -4.81 -20.77
CA PRO A 548 1.95 -6.17 -20.95
C PRO A 548 3.47 -6.23 -21.13
N GLN A 549 4.06 -5.25 -21.84
CA GLN A 549 5.50 -5.20 -22.03
C GLN A 549 6.24 -4.79 -20.74
N TYR A 550 5.68 -3.86 -19.96
CA TYR A 550 6.21 -3.50 -18.65
C TYR A 550 6.16 -4.71 -17.69
N ASN A 551 4.99 -5.35 -17.57
CA ASN A 551 4.79 -6.52 -16.74
C ASN A 551 5.76 -7.63 -17.13
N ALA A 552 5.88 -7.96 -18.41
CA ALA A 552 6.79 -9.01 -18.85
C ALA A 552 8.26 -8.74 -18.48
N ARG A 553 8.74 -7.48 -18.60
CA ARG A 553 10.09 -7.10 -18.18
C ARG A 553 10.27 -7.22 -16.67
N LYS A 554 9.27 -6.75 -15.92
CA LYS A 554 9.37 -6.71 -14.46
C LYS A 554 9.23 -8.09 -13.84
N MET A 555 8.24 -8.87 -14.27
CA MET A 555 8.04 -10.26 -13.86
C MET A 555 9.29 -11.10 -14.15
N PHE A 556 9.83 -11.03 -15.36
CA PHE A 556 11.03 -11.82 -15.71
C PHE A 556 12.23 -11.50 -14.82
N LYS A 557 12.40 -10.22 -14.45
CA LYS A 557 13.51 -9.78 -13.58
C LYS A 557 13.25 -10.07 -12.10
N PHE A 558 12.05 -9.77 -11.60
CA PHE A 558 11.71 -9.89 -10.19
C PHE A 558 11.53 -11.35 -9.77
N ASN A 559 10.84 -12.15 -10.61
CA ASN A 559 10.54 -13.56 -10.33
C ASN A 559 11.72 -14.49 -10.66
N ASP A 560 12.89 -13.93 -11.04
CA ASP A 560 14.08 -14.65 -11.48
C ASP A 560 13.80 -15.77 -12.51
N THR A 561 13.00 -15.44 -13.53
CA THR A 561 12.44 -16.43 -14.46
C THR A 561 13.47 -17.05 -15.41
N SER A 562 14.71 -16.55 -15.43
CA SER A 562 15.74 -17.05 -16.33
C SER A 562 16.03 -18.54 -16.10
N ALA A 563 16.22 -18.96 -14.84
CA ALA A 563 16.50 -20.36 -14.51
C ALA A 563 15.32 -21.26 -14.90
N PHE A 564 14.09 -20.84 -14.58
CA PHE A 564 12.88 -21.57 -14.94
C PHE A 564 12.74 -21.73 -16.45
N LEU A 565 12.92 -20.66 -17.23
CA LEU A 565 12.84 -20.72 -18.70
C LEU A 565 13.86 -21.70 -19.30
N HIS A 566 15.06 -21.80 -18.71
CA HIS A 566 16.08 -22.78 -19.11
C HIS A 566 15.76 -24.22 -18.70
N SER A 567 14.88 -24.43 -17.72
CA SER A 567 14.41 -25.77 -17.33
C SER A 567 13.32 -26.31 -18.28
N LEU A 568 12.59 -25.44 -18.98
CA LEU A 568 11.50 -25.86 -19.86
C LEU A 568 12.00 -26.70 -21.05
N SER A 569 11.20 -27.68 -21.48
CA SER A 569 11.52 -28.50 -22.66
C SER A 569 11.57 -27.67 -23.95
N PRO A 570 12.30 -28.11 -24.98
CA PRO A 570 12.32 -27.44 -26.29
C PRO A 570 10.92 -27.24 -26.89
N ASP A 571 10.03 -28.19 -26.66
CA ASP A 571 8.65 -28.19 -27.17
C ASP A 571 7.80 -27.15 -26.45
N LEU A 572 7.90 -27.08 -25.13
CA LEU A 572 7.22 -26.08 -24.34
C LEU A 572 7.73 -24.67 -24.67
N ARG A 573 9.04 -24.49 -24.91
CA ARG A 573 9.58 -23.21 -25.39
C ARG A 573 9.07 -22.86 -26.79
N ARG A 574 8.88 -23.83 -27.70
CA ARG A 574 8.27 -23.60 -29.02
C ARG A 574 6.81 -23.19 -28.88
N TRP A 575 6.06 -23.86 -28.03
CA TRP A 575 4.67 -23.52 -27.73
C TRP A 575 4.56 -22.12 -27.13
N LEU A 576 5.41 -21.78 -26.16
CA LEU A 576 5.45 -20.47 -25.51
C LEU A 576 5.65 -19.34 -26.53
N ARG A 577 6.61 -19.51 -27.46
CA ARG A 577 6.81 -18.57 -28.58
C ARG A 577 5.56 -18.41 -29.45
N LYS A 578 4.82 -19.49 -29.68
CA LYS A 578 3.60 -19.47 -30.51
C LYS A 578 2.47 -18.72 -29.79
N VAL A 579 2.17 -19.07 -28.54
CA VAL A 579 1.08 -18.45 -27.78
C VAL A 579 1.34 -16.96 -27.55
N THR A 580 2.58 -16.57 -27.20
CA THR A 580 2.93 -15.16 -27.04
C THR A 580 2.73 -14.36 -28.33
N ARG A 581 3.03 -14.94 -29.50
CA ARG A 581 2.81 -14.27 -30.80
C ARG A 581 1.33 -14.09 -31.10
N SER A 582 0.49 -15.08 -30.75
CA SER A 582 -0.96 -14.99 -30.90
C SER A 582 -1.54 -13.90 -29.99
N GLN A 583 -1.15 -13.89 -28.71
CA GLN A 583 -1.58 -12.86 -27.75
C GLN A 583 -1.11 -11.46 -28.14
N ASP A 584 0.14 -11.32 -28.62
CA ASP A 584 0.64 -10.03 -29.12
C ASP A 584 -0.14 -9.51 -30.34
N ALA A 585 -0.73 -10.42 -31.13
CA ALA A 585 -1.51 -10.09 -32.32
C ALA A 585 -3.01 -9.92 -32.06
N SER A 586 -3.53 -10.28 -30.88
CA SER A 586 -4.98 -10.28 -30.59
C SER A 586 -5.60 -8.88 -30.49
N GLY A 587 -4.80 -7.87 -30.17
CA GLY A 587 -5.28 -6.52 -29.90
C GLY A 587 -5.96 -6.35 -28.54
N SER A 588 -5.86 -7.32 -27.62
CA SER A 588 -6.53 -7.27 -26.30
C SER A 588 -6.22 -6.00 -25.50
N ASN A 589 -4.97 -5.56 -25.47
CA ASN A 589 -4.56 -4.32 -24.80
C ASN A 589 -5.18 -3.04 -25.42
N HIS A 590 -5.63 -3.09 -26.67
CA HIS A 590 -6.43 -1.99 -27.24
C HIS A 590 -7.88 -2.08 -26.77
N GLN A 591 -8.45 -3.29 -26.71
CA GLN A 591 -9.81 -3.54 -26.22
C GLN A 591 -9.98 -3.14 -24.75
N GLU A 592 -9.03 -3.47 -23.87
CA GLU A 592 -9.04 -3.04 -22.46
C GLU A 592 -9.13 -1.50 -22.33
N LYS A 593 -8.38 -0.77 -23.16
CA LYS A 593 -8.43 0.70 -23.17
C LYS A 593 -9.76 1.25 -23.66
N ILE A 594 -10.39 0.58 -24.61
CA ILE A 594 -11.73 0.94 -25.10
C ILE A 594 -12.78 0.69 -24.01
N GLN A 595 -12.69 -0.44 -23.31
CA GLN A 595 -13.60 -0.75 -22.18
C GLN A 595 -13.50 0.31 -21.08
N LEU A 596 -12.29 0.75 -20.73
CA LEU A 596 -12.10 1.85 -19.77
C LEU A 596 -12.67 3.18 -20.26
N ALA A 597 -12.59 3.46 -21.56
CA ALA A 597 -13.19 4.65 -22.14
C ALA A 597 -14.73 4.60 -22.06
N HIS A 598 -15.34 3.47 -22.45
CA HIS A 598 -16.79 3.28 -22.36
C HIS A 598 -17.32 3.32 -20.92
N TYR A 599 -16.59 2.73 -19.97
CA TYR A 599 -16.96 2.85 -18.55
C TYR A 599 -17.07 4.30 -18.10
N ARG A 600 -16.17 5.17 -18.56
CA ARG A 600 -16.19 6.60 -18.23
C ARG A 600 -17.32 7.35 -18.92
N GLU A 601 -17.65 6.98 -20.16
CA GLU A 601 -18.81 7.51 -20.86
C GLU A 601 -20.08 7.20 -20.06
N ASN A 602 -20.26 5.94 -19.63
CA ASN A 602 -21.41 5.53 -18.83
C ASN A 602 -21.47 6.28 -17.48
N VAL A 603 -20.35 6.39 -16.75
CA VAL A 603 -20.31 7.13 -15.47
C VAL A 603 -20.61 8.63 -15.67
N ALA A 604 -20.24 9.20 -16.81
CA ALA A 604 -20.57 10.59 -17.14
C ALA A 604 -22.06 10.75 -17.44
N GLU A 605 -22.66 9.79 -18.16
CA GLU A 605 -24.09 9.77 -18.48
C GLU A 605 -24.96 9.59 -17.22
N GLU A 606 -24.58 8.72 -16.29
CA GLU A 606 -25.31 8.50 -15.03
C GLU A 606 -25.31 9.71 -14.07
N ARG A 607 -24.41 10.68 -14.28
CA ARG A 607 -24.29 11.89 -13.45
C ARG A 607 -25.07 13.08 -13.99
N ILE A 608 -25.60 12.98 -15.20
CA ILE A 608 -26.49 13.97 -15.83
C ILE A 608 -27.92 13.61 -15.45
#